data_AF-A0A958Q9Q0-F1
#
_entry.id   AF-A0A958Q9Q0-F1
#
_cell.length_a   1.000
_cell.length_b   1.000
_cell.length_c   1.000
_cell.angle_alpha   90.00
_cell.angle_beta   90.00
_cell.angle_gamma   90.00
#
_symmetry.space_group_name_H-M   'P 1'
#
loop_
_entity.id
_entity.type
_entity.pdbx_description
1 polymer ?
#
loop_
_entity_poly.entity_id
_entity_poly.type
_entity_poly.pdbx_seq_one_letter_code
_entity_poly.pdbx_strand_id
1 'polypeptide(L)'
;MNNYVICLHGLGRTRFSMRYLCRRIRREGYKTLLYGYHSRRSKLAVMGSDFAAYTLRHIPDHSRVSFVGHSLGCLLVRLLLEDTATKAELAERDISFHRAVFLGPPNRGAELAQKLQKTKLSGFILGPVLDDIAGL
;
A
#
# COMPACT_ATOMS: atom_id res chain seq x y z
N MET A 1 -10.61 -15.49 -15.13
CA MET A 1 -9.76 -14.96 -14.04
C MET A 1 -10.51 -13.91 -13.25
N ASN A 2 -10.51 -14.01 -11.92
CA ASN A 2 -11.12 -12.99 -11.05
C ASN A 2 -10.22 -11.74 -10.99
N ASN A 3 -10.79 -10.54 -11.10
CA ASN A 3 -10.03 -9.30 -11.02
C ASN A 3 -10.21 -8.65 -9.63
N TYR A 4 -9.13 -8.60 -8.86
CA TYR A 4 -9.07 -7.98 -7.53
C TYR A 4 -8.33 -6.66 -7.57
N VAL A 5 -8.77 -5.70 -6.76
CA VAL A 5 -8.08 -4.43 -6.52
C VAL A 5 -7.89 -4.23 -5.02
N ILE A 6 -6.64 -4.20 -4.57
CA ILE A 6 -6.33 -3.87 -3.17
C ILE A 6 -6.08 -2.37 -3.06
N CYS A 7 -6.80 -1.70 -2.15
CA CYS A 7 -6.68 -0.27 -1.93
C CYS A 7 -6.00 0.02 -0.59
N LEU A 8 -4.99 0.90 -0.62
CA LEU A 8 -4.17 1.26 0.53
C LEU A 8 -4.28 2.76 0.82
N HIS A 9 -4.55 3.09 2.09
CA HIS A 9 -4.63 4.48 2.55
C HIS A 9 -3.25 5.10 2.75
N GLY A 10 -3.20 6.41 2.99
CA GLY A 10 -1.97 7.13 3.32
C GLY A 10 -1.72 7.27 4.83
N LEU A 11 -0.64 7.99 5.16
CA LEU A 11 -0.25 8.30 6.53
C LEU A 11 -1.34 9.07 7.30
N GLY A 12 -1.56 8.71 8.57
CA GLY A 12 -2.54 9.36 9.44
C GLY A 12 -4.00 9.03 9.10
N ARG A 13 -4.25 8.25 8.04
CA ARG A 13 -5.58 7.80 7.64
C ARG A 13 -5.85 6.38 8.10
N THR A 14 -7.11 5.96 7.94
CA THR A 14 -7.54 4.57 8.03
C THR A 14 -7.99 4.08 6.66
N ARG A 15 -8.15 2.76 6.52
CA ARG A 15 -8.69 2.12 5.30
C ARG A 15 -10.01 2.73 4.83
N PHE A 16 -10.82 3.28 5.73
CA PHE A 16 -12.11 3.87 5.37
C PHE A 16 -12.00 5.08 4.45
N SER A 17 -10.84 5.77 4.42
CA SER A 17 -10.58 6.83 3.45
C SER A 17 -10.63 6.36 2.00
N MET A 18 -10.39 5.07 1.75
CA MET A 18 -10.45 4.47 0.41
C MET A 18 -11.83 3.88 0.08
N ARG A 19 -12.77 3.87 1.03
CA ARG A 19 -14.05 3.16 0.90
C ARG A 19 -14.90 3.66 -0.27
N TYR A 20 -14.95 4.98 -0.49
CA TYR A 20 -15.70 5.56 -1.61
C TYR A 20 -15.13 5.10 -2.95
N LEU A 21 -13.80 5.13 -3.10
CA LEU A 21 -13.12 4.68 -4.31
C LEU A 21 -13.35 3.18 -4.56
N CYS A 22 -13.19 2.33 -3.54
CA CYS A 22 -13.48 0.90 -3.69
C CYS A 22 -14.93 0.64 -4.12
N ARG A 23 -15.90 1.41 -3.59
CA ARG A 23 -17.31 1.28 -4.04
C ARG A 23 -17.47 1.58 -5.52
N ARG A 24 -16.78 2.60 -6.05
CA ARG A 24 -16.81 2.91 -7.48
C ARG A 24 -16.14 1.82 -8.31
N ILE A 25 -14.96 1.36 -7.90
CA ILE A 25 -14.24 0.27 -8.59
C ILE A 25 -15.09 -1.01 -8.64
N ARG A 26 -15.83 -1.34 -7.58
CA ARG A 26 -16.75 -2.49 -7.59
C ARG A 26 -17.91 -2.35 -8.58
N ARG A 27 -18.40 -1.13 -8.81
CA ARG A 27 -19.46 -0.88 -9.80
C ARG A 27 -18.99 -1.14 -11.23
N GLU A 28 -17.68 -1.01 -11.47
CA GLU A 28 -17.04 -1.36 -12.75
C GLU A 28 -16.73 -2.86 -12.88
N GLY A 29 -17.24 -3.72 -11.99
CA GLY A 29 -17.11 -5.18 -12.08
C GLY A 29 -15.88 -5.80 -11.41
N TYR A 30 -15.07 -5.00 -10.71
CA TYR A 30 -13.91 -5.51 -9.96
C TYR A 30 -14.28 -5.97 -8.54
N LYS A 31 -13.56 -6.95 -8.00
CA LYS A 31 -13.57 -7.25 -6.56
C LYS A 31 -12.56 -6.35 -5.86
N THR A 32 -12.86 -5.85 -4.66
CA THR A 32 -11.97 -4.89 -3.98
C THR A 32 -11.70 -5.31 -2.54
N LEU A 33 -10.46 -5.18 -2.11
CA LEU A 33 -10.04 -5.35 -0.72
C LEU A 33 -9.58 -4.01 -0.14
N LEU A 34 -10.08 -3.69 1.06
CA LEU A 34 -9.69 -2.51 1.83
C LEU A 34 -8.62 -2.90 2.86
N TYR A 35 -7.35 -2.75 2.48
CA TYR A 35 -6.24 -3.01 3.38
C TYR A 35 -6.02 -1.83 4.32
N GLY A 36 -5.87 -2.11 5.61
CA GLY A 36 -5.62 -1.13 6.65
C GLY A 36 -4.39 -1.50 7.45
N TYR A 37 -3.60 -0.51 7.82
CA TYR A 37 -2.34 -0.70 8.54
C TYR A 37 -2.06 0.48 9.48
N HIS A 38 -1.19 0.26 10.47
CA HIS A 38 -0.86 1.25 11.49
C HIS A 38 0.16 2.28 11.00
N SER A 39 -0.26 3.13 10.06
CA SER A 39 0.61 4.06 9.34
C SER A 39 1.49 4.99 10.20
N ARG A 40 1.10 5.31 11.43
CA ARG A 40 1.84 6.19 12.35
C ARG A 40 2.60 5.45 13.46
N ARG A 41 2.54 4.12 13.51
CA ARG A 41 3.09 3.34 14.64
C ARG A 41 4.01 2.20 14.20
N SER A 42 4.09 1.93 12.90
CA SER A 42 4.87 0.84 12.34
C SER A 42 5.93 1.38 11.39
N LYS A 43 7.07 0.69 11.35
CA LYS A 43 8.13 0.92 10.34
C LYS A 43 7.66 0.43 8.97
N LEU A 44 8.19 1.04 7.93
CA LEU A 44 7.85 0.77 6.53
C LEU A 44 8.10 -0.70 6.17
N ALA A 45 9.22 -1.28 6.60
CA ALA A 45 9.54 -2.69 6.37
C ALA A 45 8.48 -3.64 6.96
N VAL A 46 8.08 -3.41 8.21
CA VAL A 46 7.05 -4.22 8.89
C VAL A 46 5.71 -4.11 8.15
N MET A 47 5.31 -2.88 7.80
CA MET A 47 4.08 -2.67 7.03
C MET A 47 4.13 -3.34 5.64
N GLY A 48 5.31 -3.38 5.01
CA GLY A 48 5.53 -4.07 3.74
C GLY A 48 5.33 -5.59 3.88
N SER A 49 5.99 -6.21 4.87
CA SER A 49 5.84 -7.64 5.15
C SER A 49 4.41 -8.01 5.53
N ASP A 50 3.75 -7.22 6.37
CA ASP A 50 2.34 -7.42 6.74
C ASP A 50 1.42 -7.34 5.51
N PHE A 51 1.71 -6.42 4.58
CA PHE A 51 0.95 -6.25 3.35
C PHE A 51 1.17 -7.41 2.37
N ALA A 52 2.39 -7.92 2.25
CA ALA A 52 2.70 -9.11 1.48
C ALA A 52 1.95 -10.34 2.01
N ALA A 53 2.06 -10.61 3.31
CA ALA A 53 1.35 -11.70 3.97
C ALA A 53 -0.18 -11.57 3.83
N TYR A 54 -0.71 -10.34 3.91
CA TYR A 54 -2.13 -10.08 3.66
C TYR A 54 -2.53 -10.44 2.23
N THR A 55 -1.72 -10.05 1.24
CA THR A 55 -2.00 -10.31 -0.18
C THR A 55 -2.01 -11.81 -0.48
N LEU A 56 -1.00 -12.55 0.02
CA LEU A 56 -0.95 -14.01 -0.07
C LEU A 56 -2.20 -14.65 0.53
N ARG A 57 -2.63 -14.21 1.70
CA ARG A 57 -3.77 -14.82 2.40
C ARG A 57 -5.13 -14.55 1.73
N HIS A 58 -5.32 -13.37 1.14
CA HIS A 58 -6.66 -12.91 0.75
C HIS A 58 -6.94 -12.89 -0.75
N ILE A 59 -5.91 -13.02 -1.59
CA ILE A 59 -6.12 -13.18 -3.03
C ILE A 59 -6.28 -14.68 -3.34
N PRO A 60 -7.42 -15.10 -3.91
CA PRO A 60 -7.62 -16.50 -4.30
C PRO A 60 -6.80 -16.86 -5.52
N ASP A 61 -6.59 -18.15 -5.71
CA ASP A 61 -5.90 -18.73 -6.87
C ASP A 61 -6.60 -18.32 -8.17
N HIS A 62 -5.87 -18.37 -9.29
CA HIS A 62 -6.38 -18.01 -10.64
C HIS A 62 -6.95 -16.58 -10.73
N SER A 63 -6.25 -15.63 -10.09
CA SER A 63 -6.67 -14.23 -9.98
C SER A 63 -5.67 -13.25 -10.60
N ARG A 64 -6.20 -12.13 -11.10
CA ARG A 64 -5.40 -10.95 -11.41
C ARG A 64 -5.58 -9.93 -10.31
N VAL A 65 -4.47 -9.47 -9.72
CA VAL A 65 -4.50 -8.45 -8.67
C VAL A 65 -3.93 -7.13 -9.19
N SER A 66 -4.66 -6.06 -8.92
CA SER A 66 -4.25 -4.67 -9.15
C SER A 66 -4.26 -3.91 -7.83
N PHE A 67 -3.63 -2.74 -7.82
CA PHE A 67 -3.45 -1.95 -6.62
C PHE A 67 -3.84 -0.49 -6.83
N VAL A 68 -4.41 0.11 -5.79
CA VAL A 68 -4.52 1.57 -5.68
C VAL A 68 -3.87 2.02 -4.39
N GLY A 69 -2.75 2.71 -4.50
CA GLY A 69 -2.04 3.30 -3.37
C GLY A 69 -2.33 4.79 -3.27
N HIS A 70 -2.57 5.30 -2.07
CA HIS A 70 -2.59 6.73 -1.78
C HIS A 70 -1.42 7.12 -0.89
N SER A 71 -0.60 8.10 -1.31
CA SER A 71 0.54 8.61 -0.56
C SER A 71 1.43 7.48 -0.03
N LEU A 72 1.61 7.34 1.30
CA LEU A 72 2.36 6.25 1.93
C LEU A 72 1.97 4.85 1.43
N GLY A 73 0.69 4.61 1.14
CA GLY A 73 0.22 3.32 0.62
C GLY A 73 0.85 2.94 -0.73
N CYS A 74 1.33 3.92 -1.52
CA CYS A 74 2.06 3.65 -2.76
C CYS A 74 3.40 2.98 -2.48
N LEU A 75 4.08 3.33 -1.38
CA LEU A 75 5.36 2.71 -1.02
C LEU A 75 5.18 1.24 -0.66
N LEU A 76 4.12 0.89 0.07
CA LEU A 76 3.82 -0.51 0.38
C LEU A 76 3.53 -1.35 -0.87
N VAL A 77 2.83 -0.76 -1.86
CA VAL A 77 2.65 -1.43 -3.15
C VAL A 77 3.99 -1.64 -3.85
N ARG A 78 4.88 -0.64 -3.85
CA ARG A 78 6.22 -0.78 -4.45
C ARG A 78 7.02 -1.90 -3.78
N LEU A 79 7.05 -1.94 -2.45
CA LEU A 79 7.73 -3.00 -1.69
C LEU A 79 7.21 -4.39 -2.07
N LEU A 80 5.90 -4.56 -2.18
CA LEU A 80 5.30 -5.82 -2.62
C LEU A 80 5.67 -6.18 -4.07
N LEU A 81 5.71 -5.19 -4.97
CA LEU A 81 6.11 -5.41 -6.36
C LEU A 81 7.60 -5.76 -6.50
N GLU A 82 8.44 -5.31 -5.57
CA GLU A 82 9.87 -5.61 -5.50
C GLU A 82 10.15 -6.96 -4.81
N ASP A 83 9.30 -7.40 -3.87
CA ASP A 83 9.42 -8.68 -3.14
C ASP A 83 9.31 -9.90 -4.07
N THR A 84 10.46 -10.49 -4.40
CA THR A 84 10.57 -11.65 -5.30
C THR A 84 10.04 -12.94 -4.71
N ALA A 85 10.15 -13.13 -3.39
CA ALA A 85 9.66 -14.34 -2.73
C ALA A 85 8.12 -14.38 -2.77
N THR A 86 7.47 -13.30 -2.36
CA THR A 86 6.01 -13.19 -2.42
C THR A 86 5.50 -13.33 -3.86
N LYS A 87 6.20 -12.76 -4.85
CA LYS A 87 5.84 -12.93 -6.27
C LYS A 87 5.90 -14.38 -6.73
N ALA A 88 6.91 -15.13 -6.31
CA ALA A 88 7.03 -16.54 -6.66
C ALA A 88 5.87 -17.36 -6.09
N GLU A 89 5.56 -17.20 -4.80
CA GLU A 89 4.44 -17.89 -4.15
C GLU A 89 3.08 -17.56 -4.79
N LEU A 90 2.87 -16.30 -5.18
CA LEU A 90 1.64 -15.91 -5.90
C LEU A 90 1.58 -16.54 -7.29
N ALA A 91 2.70 -16.62 -8.00
CA ALA A 91 2.77 -17.21 -9.33
C ALA A 91 2.46 -18.72 -9.31
N GLU A 92 2.92 -19.46 -8.30
CA GLU A 92 2.57 -20.89 -8.10
C GLU A 92 1.07 -21.12 -7.97
N ARG A 93 0.34 -20.11 -7.51
CA ARG A 93 -1.12 -20.12 -7.34
C ARG A 93 -1.88 -19.51 -8.52
N ASP A 94 -1.20 -19.29 -9.66
CA ASP A 94 -1.72 -18.60 -10.84
C ASP A 94 -2.31 -17.20 -10.50
N ILE A 95 -1.65 -16.50 -9.58
CA ILE A 95 -1.96 -15.11 -9.22
C ILE A 95 -0.95 -14.20 -9.90
N SER A 96 -1.45 -13.26 -10.71
CA SER A 96 -0.60 -12.31 -11.44
C SER A 96 -0.86 -10.86 -11.03
N PHE A 97 0.22 -10.10 -10.92
CA PHE A 97 0.15 -8.65 -10.80
C PHE A 97 -0.21 -8.04 -12.14
N HIS A 98 -1.14 -7.08 -12.13
CA HIS A 98 -1.70 -6.51 -13.36
C HIS A 98 -1.50 -5.01 -13.48
N ARG A 99 -1.99 -4.20 -12.54
CA ARG A 99 -1.87 -2.73 -12.59
C ARG A 99 -1.66 -2.13 -11.21
N ALA A 100 -0.93 -1.02 -11.13
CA ALA A 100 -0.84 -0.20 -9.93
C ALA A 100 -1.18 1.26 -10.28
N VAL A 101 -2.09 1.87 -9.52
CA VAL A 101 -2.46 3.29 -9.64
C VAL A 101 -2.01 4.01 -8.38
N PHE A 102 -1.17 5.02 -8.53
CA PHE A 102 -0.63 5.79 -7.40
C PHE A 102 -1.23 7.19 -7.34
N LEU A 103 -1.78 7.52 -6.17
CA LEU A 103 -2.40 8.81 -5.88
C LEU A 103 -1.48 9.61 -4.95
N GLY A 104 -0.75 10.57 -5.52
CA GLY A 104 0.21 11.40 -4.79
C GLY A 104 1.33 10.61 -4.11
N PRO A 105 2.05 9.72 -4.82
CA PRO A 105 3.12 8.93 -4.21
C PRO A 105 4.27 9.82 -3.70
N PRO A 106 4.84 9.56 -2.51
CA PRO A 106 6.00 10.29 -2.01
C PRO A 106 7.28 9.76 -2.68
N ASN A 107 7.45 10.02 -3.98
CA ASN A 107 8.59 9.51 -4.76
C ASN A 107 9.92 10.22 -4.47
N ARG A 108 9.92 11.28 -3.67
CA ARG A 108 11.10 12.05 -3.23
C ARG A 108 11.11 12.13 -1.69
N GLY A 109 11.35 10.99 -1.06
CA GLY A 109 11.21 10.80 0.38
C GLY A 109 12.00 11.82 1.20
N ALA A 110 13.28 12.00 0.86
CA ALA A 110 14.18 12.97 1.50
C ALA A 110 13.66 14.43 1.48
N GLU A 111 13.10 14.91 0.36
CA GLU A 111 12.63 16.31 0.24
C GLU A 111 11.32 16.51 1.02
N LEU A 112 10.44 15.51 1.02
CA LEU A 112 9.18 15.55 1.77
C LEU A 112 9.43 15.44 3.27
N ALA A 113 10.34 14.56 3.69
CA ALA A 113 10.77 14.43 5.07
C ALA A 113 11.43 15.71 5.58
N GLN A 114 12.32 16.34 4.81
CA GLN A 114 12.92 17.62 5.17
C GLN A 114 11.90 18.76 5.31
N LYS A 115 10.91 18.84 4.41
CA LYS A 115 9.82 19.84 4.51
C LYS A 115 8.94 19.61 5.74
N LEU A 116 8.72 18.36 6.12
CA LEU A 116 7.89 17.99 7.28
C LEU A 116 8.64 18.14 8.62
N GLN A 117 9.95 17.87 8.67
CA GLN A 117 10.79 18.08 9.85
C GLN A 117 10.87 19.56 10.28
N LYS A 118 10.70 20.52 9.35
CA LYS A 118 10.73 21.96 9.66
C LYS A 118 9.56 22.47 10.49
N THR A 119 8.51 21.66 10.70
CA THR A 119 7.40 21.99 11.61
C THR A 119 7.48 21.14 12.88
N LYS A 120 7.58 21.78 14.07
CA LYS A 120 7.66 21.09 15.39
C LYS A 120 6.50 20.12 15.69
N LEU A 121 5.44 20.13 14.89
CA LEU A 121 4.24 19.29 15.01
C LEU A 121 4.37 17.91 14.32
N SER A 122 5.43 17.68 13.54
CA SER A 122 5.56 16.52 12.65
C SER A 122 5.89 15.20 13.37
N GLY A 123 6.71 15.22 14.42
CA GLY A 123 7.08 14.01 15.18
C GLY A 123 5.88 13.31 15.83
N PHE A 124 4.90 14.08 16.31
CA PHE A 124 3.68 13.55 16.95
C PHE A 124 2.64 13.03 15.93
N ILE A 125 2.66 13.56 14.70
CA ILE A 125 1.67 13.23 13.66
C ILE A 125 2.14 12.08 12.76
N LEU A 126 3.44 11.96 12.49
CA LEU A 126 3.95 11.03 11.48
C LEU A 126 4.54 9.71 12.05
N GLY A 127 5.06 9.70 13.28
CA GLY A 127 5.56 8.46 13.92
C GLY A 127 6.80 7.84 13.24
N PRO A 128 7.13 6.57 13.51
CA PRO A 128 8.42 5.96 13.15
C PRO A 128 8.65 5.80 11.64
N VAL A 129 7.61 5.91 10.81
CA VAL A 129 7.73 5.83 9.35
C VAL A 129 8.47 7.05 8.76
N LEU A 130 8.58 8.15 9.51
CA LEU A 130 9.24 9.36 9.03
C LEU A 130 10.73 9.11 8.72
N ASP A 131 11.40 8.34 9.57
CA ASP A 131 12.81 8.00 9.43
C ASP A 131 13.03 7.13 8.18
N ASP A 132 12.12 6.18 7.93
CA ASP A 132 12.16 5.32 6.75
C ASP A 132 11.95 6.13 5.46
N ILE A 133 11.03 7.10 5.46
CA ILE A 133 10.76 7.96 4.28
C ILE A 133 11.92 8.93 4.03
N ALA A 134 12.56 9.43 5.09
CA ALA A 134 13.69 10.35 4.96
C ALA A 134 14.91 9.70 4.27
N GLY A 135 15.04 8.37 4.39
CA GLY A 135 16.09 7.57 3.75
C GLY A 135 15.79 7.08 2.33
N LEU A 136 14.59 7.36 1.78
CA LEU A 136 14.18 7.06 0.40
C LEU A 136 14.50 8.20 -0.57
#